data_AF-A0A7C4QEK7-F1
#
_entry.id   AF-A0A7C4QEK7-F1
#
_cell.length_a   1.000
_cell.length_b   1.000
_cell.length_c   1.000
_cell.angle_alpha   90.00
_cell.angle_beta   90.00
_cell.angle_gamma   90.00
#
_symmetry.space_group_name_H-M   'P 1'
#
loop_
_entity.id
_entity.type
_entity.pdbx_description
1 polymer ?
#
loop_
_entity_poly.entity_id
_entity_poly.type
_entity_poly.pdbx_seq_one_letter_code
_entity_poly.pdbx_strand_id
1 'polypeptide(L)'
;MRWEWDPRRERRELLAEMNRVFRAARQRETAPVASSYVRLPADFVATADAYLLCVDLPGVSREALELQVERGALTLRGKKLPPN
;
A
#
# COMPACT_ATOMS: atom_id res chain seq x y z
N MET A 1 -49.97 -13.02 -3.62
CA MET A 1 -48.57 -12.96 -4.09
C MET A 1 -47.92 -11.77 -3.39
N ARG A 2 -47.13 -11.99 -2.34
CA ARG A 2 -46.56 -10.90 -1.52
C ARG A 2 -45.10 -10.73 -1.92
N TRP A 3 -44.74 -9.53 -2.36
CA TRP A 3 -43.39 -9.18 -2.80
C TRP A 3 -42.43 -9.24 -1.61
N GLU A 4 -41.65 -10.32 -1.53
CA GLU A 4 -40.64 -10.51 -0.49
C GLU A 4 -39.32 -9.87 -0.91
N TRP A 5 -39.40 -8.59 -1.30
CA TRP A 5 -38.24 -7.75 -1.58
C TRP A 5 -37.92 -6.95 -0.31
N ASP A 6 -36.80 -7.25 0.35
CA ASP A 6 -36.29 -6.46 1.49
C ASP A 6 -35.00 -5.73 1.08
N PRO A 7 -35.08 -4.43 0.75
CA PRO A 7 -33.94 -3.61 0.33
C PRO A 7 -32.80 -3.55 1.37
N ARG A 8 -33.10 -3.81 2.65
CA ARG A 8 -32.07 -3.84 3.70
C ARG A 8 -31.30 -5.16 3.67
N ARG A 9 -31.96 -6.26 3.30
CA ARG A 9 -31.33 -7.57 3.16
C ARG A 9 -30.36 -7.58 1.99
N GLU A 10 -30.78 -7.11 0.82
CA GLU A 10 -29.92 -7.04 -0.37
C GLU A 10 -28.69 -6.17 -0.15
N ARG A 11 -28.85 -5.03 0.55
CA ARG A 11 -27.73 -4.17 0.89
C ARG A 11 -26.72 -4.85 1.81
N ARG A 12 -27.18 -5.65 2.78
CA ARG A 12 -26.29 -6.43 3.65
C ARG A 12 -25.55 -7.51 2.87
N GLU A 13 -26.23 -8.17 1.94
CA GLU A 13 -25.64 -9.20 1.08
C GLU A 13 -24.59 -8.59 0.13
N LEU A 14 -24.88 -7.44 -0.49
CA LEU A 14 -23.93 -6.71 -1.32
C LEU A 14 -22.70 -6.25 -0.53
N LEU A 15 -22.90 -5.68 0.67
CA LEU A 15 -21.79 -5.24 1.51
C LEU A 15 -20.93 -6.42 2.00
N ALA A 16 -21.55 -7.56 2.31
CA ALA A 16 -20.82 -8.78 2.69
C ALA A 16 -20.00 -9.34 1.52
N GLU A 17 -20.56 -9.31 0.30
CA GLU A 17 -19.88 -9.72 -0.92
C GLU A 17 -18.69 -8.80 -1.22
N MET A 18 -18.89 -7.48 -1.19
CA MET A 18 -17.83 -6.50 -1.36
C MET A 18 -16.72 -6.72 -0.33
N ASN A 19 -17.06 -6.86 0.95
CA ASN A 19 -16.07 -7.13 2.00
C ASN A 19 -15.29 -8.43 1.76
N ARG A 20 -15.92 -9.48 1.21
CA ARG A 20 -15.24 -10.73 0.83
C ARG A 20 -14.24 -10.50 -0.30
N VAL A 21 -14.65 -9.80 -1.36
CA VAL A 21 -13.78 -9.47 -2.50
C VAL A 21 -12.62 -8.57 -2.07
N PHE A 22 -12.89 -7.52 -1.30
CA PHE A 22 -11.86 -6.64 -0.74
C PHE A 22 -10.86 -7.40 0.14
N ARG A 23 -11.35 -8.32 0.99
CA ARG A 23 -10.48 -9.17 1.81
C ARG A 23 -9.63 -10.11 0.96
N ALA A 24 -10.19 -10.72 -0.08
CA ALA A 24 -9.46 -11.60 -0.99
C ALA A 24 -8.41 -10.84 -1.83
N ALA A 25 -8.72 -9.60 -2.25
CA ALA A 25 -7.78 -8.72 -2.94
C ALA A 25 -6.62 -8.31 -2.02
N ARG A 26 -6.93 -7.89 -0.79
CA ARG A 26 -5.92 -7.58 0.23
C ARG A 26 -5.09 -8.81 0.61
N GLN A 27 -5.70 -10.00 0.65
CA GLN A 27 -4.98 -11.24 0.90
C GLN A 27 -4.05 -11.64 -0.26
N ARG A 28 -4.41 -11.30 -1.50
CA ARG A 28 -3.52 -11.42 -2.67
C ARG A 28 -2.37 -10.41 -2.65
N GLU A 29 -2.57 -9.20 -2.13
CA GLU A 29 -1.46 -8.28 -1.82
C GLU A 29 -0.53 -8.83 -0.74
N THR A 30 -1.06 -9.64 0.19
CA THR A 30 -0.26 -10.36 1.21
C THR A 30 0.20 -11.75 0.79
N ALA A 31 0.02 -12.15 -0.48
CA ALA A 31 0.71 -13.34 -0.99
C ALA A 31 2.22 -13.12 -0.77
N PRO A 32 2.96 -14.09 -0.20
CA PRO A 32 4.34 -13.88 0.20
C PRO A 32 5.22 -13.76 -1.05
N VAL A 33 5.30 -12.57 -1.62
CA VAL A 33 6.55 -12.11 -2.20
C VAL A 33 7.50 -12.02 -1.01
N ALA A 34 8.62 -12.74 -1.08
CA ALA A 34 9.66 -12.77 -0.06
C ALA A 34 10.37 -11.41 0.09
N SER A 35 9.63 -10.37 0.44
CA SER A 35 10.14 -9.05 0.73
C SER A 35 9.32 -8.48 1.87
N SER A 36 9.98 -8.35 3.01
CA SER A 36 9.60 -7.53 4.14
C SER A 36 9.32 -6.09 3.70
N TYR A 37 8.15 -5.83 3.11
CA TYR A 37 7.71 -4.47 2.83
C TYR A 37 7.33 -3.84 4.18
N VAL A 38 8.29 -3.15 4.79
CA VAL A 38 8.01 -2.23 5.87
C VAL A 38 7.21 -1.08 5.28
N ARG A 39 5.99 -0.87 5.78
CA ARG A 39 5.22 0.32 5.43
C ARG A 39 5.84 1.49 6.17
N LEU A 40 6.63 2.28 5.45
CA LEU A 40 7.32 3.44 5.99
C LEU A 40 6.40 4.67 5.87
N PRO A 41 6.34 5.54 6.89
CA PRO A 41 5.68 6.83 6.77
C PRO A 41 6.32 7.63 5.63
N ALA A 42 5.49 8.20 4.76
CA ALA A 42 5.95 9.03 3.67
C ALA A 42 4.94 10.15 3.39
N ASP A 43 5.46 11.35 3.19
CA ASP A 43 4.72 12.52 2.74
C ASP A 43 5.14 12.88 1.32
N PHE A 44 4.16 13.24 0.49
CA PHE A 44 4.37 13.61 -0.90
C PHE A 44 3.70 14.95 -1.21
N VAL A 45 4.48 15.88 -1.76
CA VAL A 45 4.01 17.20 -2.16
C VAL A 45 4.46 17.47 -3.59
N ALA A 46 3.50 17.78 -4.46
CA ALA A 46 3.78 18.32 -5.78
C ALA A 46 3.78 19.85 -5.71
N THR A 47 4.85 20.47 -6.17
CA THR A 47 4.98 21.92 -6.33
C THR A 47 4.94 22.28 -7.82
N ALA A 48 5.00 23.58 -8.15
CA ALA A 48 5.03 24.02 -9.54
C ALA A 48 6.28 23.51 -10.29
N ASP A 49 7.42 23.43 -9.59
CA ASP A 49 8.73 23.18 -10.20
C ASP A 49 9.32 21.80 -9.85
N ALA A 50 8.79 21.13 -8.82
CA ALA A 50 9.37 19.91 -8.28
C ALA A 50 8.38 18.99 -7.54
N TYR A 51 8.78 17.73 -7.37
CA TYR A 51 8.15 16.77 -6.47
C TYR A 51 9.01 16.60 -5.21
N LEU A 52 8.39 16.78 -4.04
CA LEU A 52 9.02 16.57 -2.74
C LEU A 52 8.47 15.28 -2.13
N LEU A 53 9.39 14.35 -1.84
CA LEU A 53 9.08 13.09 -1.15
C LEU A 53 9.90 13.03 0.13
N CYS A 54 9.22 13.03 1.28
CA CYS A 54 9.82 12.83 2.59
C CYS A 54 9.48 11.42 3.07
N VAL A 55 10.49 10.60 3.40
CA VAL A 55 10.28 9.23 3.90
C VAL A 55 11.12 9.02 5.15
N ASP A 56 10.47 8.54 6.21
CA ASP A 56 11.17 8.22 7.46
C ASP A 56 11.80 6.83 7.36
N LEU A 57 13.14 6.77 7.37
CA LEU A 57 13.93 5.55 7.18
C LEU A 57 14.80 5.24 8.42
N PRO A 58 14.21 4.85 9.55
CA PRO A 58 14.96 4.64 10.79
C PRO A 58 15.96 3.48 10.67
N GLY A 59 17.23 3.77 10.91
CA GLY A 59 18.31 2.78 10.89
C GLY A 59 18.81 2.41 9.49
N VAL A 60 18.45 3.19 8.47
CA VAL A 60 19.05 3.10 7.14
C VAL A 60 20.05 4.24 6.98
N SER A 61 21.31 3.92 6.66
CA SER A 61 22.32 4.93 6.39
C SER A 61 22.19 5.49 4.98
N ARG A 62 22.69 6.70 4.74
CA ARG A 62 22.56 7.36 3.43
C ARG A 62 23.28 6.58 2.32
N GLU A 63 24.39 5.95 2.65
CA GLU A 63 25.22 5.17 1.74
C GLU A 63 24.54 3.84 1.35
N ALA A 64 23.60 3.37 2.16
CA ALA A 64 22.82 2.17 1.90
C ALA A 64 21.55 2.45 1.09
N LEU A 65 21.32 3.71 0.64
CA LEU A 65 20.17 4.11 -0.15
C LEU A 65 20.50 4.16 -1.64
N GLU A 66 19.62 3.57 -2.44
CA GLU A 66 19.64 3.61 -3.90
C GLU A 66 18.34 4.24 -4.40
N LEU A 67 18.47 5.22 -5.31
CA LEU A 67 17.37 5.94 -5.93
C LEU A 67 17.43 5.72 -7.43
N GLN A 68 16.34 5.25 -8.01
CA GLN A 68 16.24 4.97 -9.44
C GLN A 68 14.94 5.56 -9.98
N VAL A 69 15.03 6.35 -11.06
CA VAL A 69 13.86 6.88 -11.77
C VAL A 69 13.80 6.24 -13.13
N GLU A 70 12.78 5.43 -13.36
CA GLU A 70 12.57 4.75 -14.63
C GLU A 70 11.11 4.79 -15.03
N ARG A 71 10.85 5.11 -16.31
CA ARG A 71 9.50 5.09 -16.90
C ARG A 71 8.45 5.88 -16.10
N GLY A 72 8.88 6.98 -15.46
CA GLY A 72 8.00 7.82 -14.63
C GLY A 72 7.75 7.27 -13.22
N ALA A 73 8.45 6.23 -12.79
CA ALA A 73 8.39 5.69 -11.43
C ALA A 73 9.70 5.95 -10.67
N LEU A 74 9.60 6.50 -9.46
CA LEU A 74 10.71 6.61 -8.51
C LEU A 74 10.74 5.36 -7.63
N THR A 75 11.86 4.65 -7.65
CA THR A 75 12.14 3.50 -6.80
C THR A 75 13.21 3.88 -5.78
N LEU A 76 12.86 3.75 -4.49
CA LEU A 76 13.76 3.88 -3.35
C LEU A 76 14.06 2.49 -2.80
N ARG A 77 15.35 2.13 -2.71
CA ARG A 77 15.80 0.89 -2.07
C ARG A 77 16.77 1.21 -0.96
N GLY A 78 16.64 0.50 0.16
CA GLY A 78 17.52 0.65 1.31
C GLY A 78 17.68 -0.66 2.04
N LYS A 79 18.86 -0.88 2.62
CA LYS A 79 19.10 -2.01 3.53
C LYS A 79 19.32 -1.49 4.95
N LYS A 80 18.52 -2.00 5.89
CA LYS A 80 18.75 -1.81 7.32
C LYS A 80 19.69 -2.91 7.81
N LEU A 81 20.85 -2.53 8.34
CA LEU A 81 21.73 -3.48 9.02
C LEU A 81 21.11 -3.86 10.37
N PRO A 82 21.09 -5.14 10.76
CA PRO A 82 20.68 -5.52 12.09
C PRO A 82 21.62 -4.90 13.13
N PRO A 83 21.12 -4.51 14.32
CA PRO A 83 21.99 -4.09 15.41
C PRO A 83 22.89 -5.26 15.81
N ASN A 84 24.18 -4.98 15.98
CA ASN A 84 25.20 -5.93 16.44
C ASN A 84 25.07 -6.18 17.95
#